data_AF-A0A923TTL9-F1
#
_entry.id   AF-A0A923TTL9-F1
#
_cell.length_a   1.000
_cell.length_b   1.000
_cell.length_c   1.000
_cell.angle_alpha   90.00
_cell.angle_beta   90.00
_cell.angle_gamma   90.00
#
_symmetry.space_group_name_H-M   'P 1'
#
loop_
_entity.id
_entity.type
_entity.pdbx_description
1 polymer ?
#
loop_
_entity_poly.entity_id
_entity_poly.type
_entity_poly.pdbx_seq_one_letter_code
_entity_poly.pdbx_strand_id
1 'polypeptide(L)' 'MKFLLVFLFSVTTCICTTAQKRFELGDLAKLTSMSDPQISPDGKSIVMVVSRPEYKQNISNAELVMIDIVSGKQTVLTQN' A
#
# COMPACT_ATOMS: atom_id res chain seq x y z
N MET A 1 54.78 7.49 -25.76
CA MET A 1 53.94 8.36 -26.62
C MET A 1 52.55 7.74 -26.61
N LYS A 2 51.71 8.12 -25.65
CA LYS A 2 50.81 9.28 -25.68
C LYS A 2 49.68 9.09 -26.70
N PHE A 3 48.49 8.93 -26.11
CA PHE A 3 47.20 9.43 -26.56
C PHE A 3 46.47 8.66 -27.66
N LEU A 4 45.14 8.70 -27.52
CA LEU A 4 44.15 8.60 -28.59
C LEU A 4 43.37 7.28 -28.73
N LEU A 5 42.83 6.70 -27.64
CA LEU A 5 41.71 5.75 -27.80
C LEU A 5 40.79 5.60 -26.57
N VAL A 6 40.46 6.72 -25.92
CA VAL A 6 39.44 6.73 -24.86
C VAL A 6 38.59 7.97 -25.02
N PHE A 7 37.65 7.99 -25.97
CA PHE A 7 36.70 9.11 -26.05
C PHE A 7 35.36 8.79 -26.74
N LEU A 8 34.78 7.60 -26.54
CA LEU A 8 33.41 7.36 -27.02
C LEU A 8 32.63 6.38 -26.13
N PHE A 9 32.57 6.65 -24.84
CA PHE A 9 31.55 6.07 -23.97
C PHE A 9 30.74 7.23 -23.39
N SER A 10 29.84 7.77 -24.21
CA SER A 10 28.87 8.79 -23.80
C SER A 10 27.91 8.15 -22.81
N VAL A 11 28.23 8.28 -21.53
CA VAL A 11 27.33 7.99 -20.42
C VAL A 11 26.24 9.07 -20.44
N THR A 12 25.20 8.83 -21.24
CA THR A 12 23.98 9.65 -21.22
C THR A 12 23.03 9.03 -20.21
N THR A 13 23.24 9.30 -18.93
CA THR A 13 22.29 8.95 -17.89
C THR A 13 21.10 9.89 -17.99
N CYS A 14 19.96 9.39 -18.45
CA CYS A 14 18.70 10.12 -18.40
C CYS A 14 18.25 10.23 -16.93
N ILE A 15 18.31 11.42 -16.35
CA ILE A 15 17.68 11.69 -15.05
C ILE A 15 16.20 12.00 -15.34
N CYS A 16 15.34 10.99 -15.17
CA CYS A 16 13.90 11.21 -15.21
C CYS A 16 13.44 11.67 -13.83
N THR A 17 13.24 12.98 -13.64
CA THR A 17 12.64 13.52 -12.42
C THR A 17 11.15 13.17 -12.41
N THR A 18 10.78 12.09 -11.73
CA THR A 18 9.37 11.70 -11.56
C THR A 18 8.69 12.73 -10.67
N ALA A 19 7.76 13.52 -11.23
CA ALA A 19 6.92 14.42 -10.45
C ALA A 19 5.99 13.59 -9.55
N GLN A 20 6.16 13.71 -8.24
CA GLN A 20 5.32 13.01 -7.25
C GLN A 20 3.93 13.64 -7.21
N LYS A 21 2.89 12.81 -7.23
CA LYS A 21 1.49 13.27 -7.16
C LYS A 21 1.27 14.06 -5.86
N ARG A 22 0.65 15.24 -5.96
CA ARG A 22 0.19 15.97 -4.77
C ARG A 22 -0.98 15.22 -4.13
N PHE A 23 -1.06 15.33 -2.80
CA PHE A 23 -2.20 14.83 -2.05
C PHE A 23 -3.43 15.70 -2.37
N GLU A 24 -4.54 15.05 -2.72
CA GLU A 24 -5.79 15.71 -3.10
C GLU A 24 -6.94 15.18 -2.23
N LEU A 25 -8.06 15.91 -2.20
CA LEU A 25 -9.25 15.49 -1.43
C LEU A 25 -9.75 14.10 -1.85
N GLY A 26 -9.63 13.74 -3.12
CA GLY A 26 -10.02 12.41 -3.62
C GLY A 26 -9.14 11.27 -3.08
N ASP A 27 -7.96 11.55 -2.55
CA ASP A 27 -7.11 10.53 -1.93
C ASP A 27 -7.60 10.16 -0.52
N LEU A 28 -8.38 11.01 0.14
CA LEU A 28 -9.05 10.69 1.41
C LEU A 28 -9.98 9.48 1.24
N ALA A 29 -10.63 9.35 0.08
CA ALA A 29 -11.53 8.24 -0.19
C ALA A 29 -10.83 6.88 -0.32
N LYS A 30 -9.50 6.88 -0.44
CA LYS A 30 -8.69 5.65 -0.51
C LYS A 30 -8.13 5.26 0.86
N LEU A 31 -8.28 6.11 1.87
CA LEU A 31 -7.81 5.83 3.21
C LEU A 31 -8.65 4.71 3.81
N THR A 32 -7.96 3.68 4.29
CA THR A 32 -8.56 2.56 5.01
C THR A 32 -8.11 2.66 6.46
N SER A 33 -9.05 2.69 7.39
CA SER A 33 -8.71 2.62 8.81
C SER A 33 -8.71 1.17 9.29
N MET A 34 -7.79 0.88 10.20
CA MET A 34 -7.60 -0.45 10.78
C MET A 34 -7.58 -0.28 12.29
N SER A 35 -8.41 -1.04 13.00
CA SER A 35 -8.57 -0.94 14.45
C SER A 35 -8.80 -2.30 15.10
N ASP A 36 -8.63 -2.34 16.42
CA ASP A 36 -8.88 -3.51 17.26
C ASP A 36 -8.19 -4.80 16.79
N PRO A 37 -6.85 -4.83 16.70
CA PRO A 37 -6.14 -6.04 16.32
C PRO A 37 -6.20 -7.08 17.46
N GLN A 38 -6.68 -8.27 17.13
CA GLN A 38 -6.76 -9.43 18.03
C GLN A 38 -5.89 -10.56 17.47
N ILE A 39 -4.88 -10.97 18.23
CA ILE A 39 -3.95 -12.04 17.82
C ILE A 39 -4.52 -13.38 18.26
N SER A 40 -4.45 -14.40 17.39
CA SER A 40 -4.86 -15.76 17.75
C SER A 40 -3.97 -16.34 18.86
N PRO A 41 -4.49 -17.20 19.75
CA PRO A 41 -3.68 -17.81 20.82
C PRO A 41 -2.50 -18.63 20.32
N ASP A 42 -2.60 -19.21 19.11
CA ASP A 42 -1.52 -19.95 18.46
C ASP A 42 -0.52 -19.04 17.70
N GLY A 43 -0.78 -17.73 17.66
CA GLY A 43 0.08 -16.72 17.06
C GLY A 43 0.20 -16.80 15.54
N LYS A 44 -0.74 -17.45 14.85
CA LYS A 44 -0.70 -17.64 13.38
C LYS A 44 -1.52 -16.61 12.62
N SER A 45 -2.53 -16.02 13.24
CA SER A 45 -3.40 -15.04 12.57
C SER A 45 -3.73 -13.84 13.45
N ILE A 46 -4.14 -12.76 12.79
CA ILE A 46 -4.66 -11.55 13.42
C ILE A 46 -6.03 -11.27 12.82
N VAL A 47 -7.04 -11.04 13.64
CA VAL A 47 -8.32 -10.47 13.21
C VAL A 47 -8.34 -8.99 13.55
N MET A 48 -8.83 -8.17 12.63
CA MET A 48 -8.93 -6.72 12.84
C MET A 48 -10.16 -6.17 12.14
N VAL A 49 -10.63 -5.02 12.63
CA VAL A 49 -11.69 -4.25 11.98
C VAL A 49 -11.05 -3.37 10.90
N VAL A 50 -11.50 -3.54 9.66
CA VAL A 50 -11.07 -2.75 8.51
C VAL A 50 -12.25 -1.90 8.04
N SER A 51 -12.12 -0.58 8.13
CA SER A 51 -13.18 0.35 7.71
C SER A 51 -12.79 1.12 6.46
N ARG A 52 -13.69 1.11 5.47
CA ARG A 52 -13.52 1.79 4.18
C ARG A 52 -14.67 2.78 3.96
N PRO A 53 -14.37 4.05 3.66
CA PRO A 53 -15.40 5.02 3.32
C PRO A 53 -16.17 4.64 2.03
N GLU A 54 -17.50 4.74 2.07
CA GLU A 54 -18.37 4.71 0.88
C GLU A 54 -19.04 6.09 0.76
N TYR A 55 -18.60 6.87 -0.24
CA TYR A 55 -19.03 8.26 -0.42
C TYR A 55 -20.39 8.43 -1.12
N LYS A 56 -20.82 7.47 -1.95
CA LYS A 56 -22.14 7.51 -2.60
C LYS A 56 -23.27 7.38 -1.58
N GLN A 57 -23.07 6.52 -0.58
CA GLN A 57 -24.02 6.27 0.50
C GLN A 57 -23.71 7.09 1.75
N ASN A 58 -22.55 7.76 1.81
CA ASN A 58 -22.08 8.54 2.95
C ASN A 58 -22.01 7.70 4.24
N ILE A 59 -21.45 6.50 4.12
CA ILE A 59 -21.25 5.54 5.22
C ILE A 59 -19.79 5.09 5.29
N SER A 60 -19.40 4.42 6.38
CA SER A 60 -18.11 3.73 6.48
C SER A 60 -18.36 2.23 6.66
N ASN A 61 -17.99 1.44 5.66
CA ASN A 61 -18.16 -0.01 5.69
C ASN A 61 -17.05 -0.64 6.53
N ALA A 62 -17.41 -1.17 7.69
CA ALA A 62 -16.49 -1.86 8.59
C ALA A 62 -16.67 -3.38 8.47
N GLU A 63 -15.57 -4.09 8.26
CA GLU A 63 -15.55 -5.55 8.11
C GLU A 63 -14.50 -6.16 9.04
N LEU A 64 -14.77 -7.37 9.54
CA LEU A 64 -13.74 -8.19 10.17
C LEU A 64 -12.89 -8.84 9.10
N VAL A 65 -11.58 -8.65 9.20
CA VAL A 65 -10.60 -9.24 8.29
C VAL A 65 -9.60 -10.05 9.11
N MET A 66 -9.45 -11.32 8.73
CA MET A 66 -8.40 -12.19 9.25
C MET A 66 -7.17 -12.12 8.33
N ILE A 67 -6.00 -11.96 8.94
CA ILE A 67 -4.71 -11.91 8.27
C ILE A 67 -3.89 -13.09 8.77
N ASP A 68 -3.43 -13.94 7.86
CA ASP A 68 -2.40 -14.94 8.15
C ASP A 68 -1.04 -14.25 8.29
N ILE A 69 -0.35 -14.47 9.41
CA ILE A 69 0.86 -13.72 9.76
C ILE A 69 2.05 -14.06 8.83
N VAL A 70 2.16 -15.32 8.44
CA VAL A 70 3.32 -15.80 7.66
C VAL A 70 3.21 -15.40 6.20
N SER A 71 2.04 -15.61 5.60
CA SER A 71 1.79 -15.34 4.18
C SER A 71 1.30 -13.92 3.91
N GLY A 72 0.78 -13.22 4.92
CA GLY A 72 0.08 -11.94 4.77
C GLY A 72 -1.27 -12.06 4.07
N LYS A 73 -1.77 -13.29 3.83
CA LYS A 73 -3.06 -13.50 3.16
C LYS A 73 -4.19 -12.95 4.01
N GLN A 74 -5.04 -12.14 3.40
CA GLN A 74 -6.20 -11.53 4.03
C GLN A 74 -7.48 -12.25 3.62
N THR A 75 -8.39 -12.46 4.57
CA THR A 75 -9.71 -13.06 4.34
C THR A 75 -10.77 -12.22 5.05
N VAL A 76 -11.74 -11.72 4.29
CA VAL A 76 -12.89 -10.99 4.84
C VAL A 76 -13.84 -12.00 5.48
N LEU A 77 -14.21 -11.77 6.73
CA LEU A 77 -15.07 -12.66 7.52
C LEU A 77 -16.53 -12.21 7.55
N THR A 78 -16.80 -10.92 7.32
CA THR A 78 -18.14 -10.32 7.38
C THR A 78 -18.37 -9.39 6.19
N GLN A 79 -19.60 -9.26 5.72
CA GLN A 79 -20.00 -8.31 4.68
C GLN A 79 -21.14 -7.44 5.21
N ASN A 80 -21.10 -6.14 4.93
CA ASN A 80 -22.04 -5.13 5.41
C ASN A 80 -22.81 -4.47 4.26
#